data_AF-A0A7V9LKZ6-F1
#
_entry.id   AF-A0A7V9LKZ6-F1
#
_cell.length_a   1.000
_cell.length_b   1.000
_cell.length_c   1.000
_cell.angle_alpha   90.00
_cell.angle_beta   90.00
_cell.angle_gamma   90.00
#
_symmetry.space_group_name_H-M   'P 1'
#
loop_
_entity.id
_entity.type
_entity.pdbx_description
1 polymer ?
#
loop_
_entity_poly.entity_id
_entity_poly.type
_entity_poly.pdbx_seq_one_letter_code
_entity_poly.pdbx_strand_id
1 'polypeptide(L)'
;IVDMAVEQGGNCALSELGATVTKHGVHIIGEPNLAATVPTDSSALYARNVLDFLKLVTDKDGNFVLPADDDIVAACLLCTNGEIKRKN
;
A
#
# COMPACT_ATOMS: atom_id res chain seq x y z
N ILE A 1 -10.99 3.32 -20.35
CA ILE A 1 -10.91 3.89 -18.98
C ILE A 1 -10.30 2.82 -18.11
N VAL A 2 -9.24 3.15 -17.35
CA VAL A 2 -8.69 2.26 -16.32
C VAL A 2 -9.04 2.88 -14.98
N ASP A 3 -9.85 2.18 -14.19
CA ASP A 3 -10.26 2.69 -12.88
C ASP A 3 -9.39 2.08 -11.78
N MET A 4 -8.37 2.83 -11.36
CA MET A 4 -7.44 2.41 -10.30
C MET A 4 -8.06 2.43 -8.90
N ALA A 5 -9.28 2.96 -8.73
CA ALA A 5 -9.97 3.05 -7.43
C ALA A 5 -11.11 2.03 -7.29
N VAL A 6 -11.22 1.05 -8.21
CA VAL A 6 -12.34 0.12 -8.28
C VAL A 6 -12.61 -0.65 -6.97
N GLU A 7 -11.56 -0.93 -6.17
CA GLU A 7 -11.68 -1.60 -4.87
C GLU A 7 -12.28 -0.71 -3.76
N GLN A 8 -12.31 0.60 -3.96
CA GLN A 8 -12.77 1.59 -2.97
C GLN A 8 -14.06 2.30 -3.42
N GLY A 9 -14.80 1.69 -4.35
CA GLY A 9 -16.04 2.22 -4.92
C GLY A 9 -15.91 2.74 -6.36
N GLY A 10 -14.68 2.95 -6.86
CA GLY A 10 -14.41 3.35 -8.23
C GLY A 10 -14.62 4.84 -8.51
N ASN A 11 -13.79 5.41 -9.38
CA ASN A 11 -14.01 6.76 -9.92
C ASN A 11 -15.04 6.76 -11.06
N CYS A 12 -15.21 5.63 -11.74
CA CYS A 12 -16.15 5.44 -12.82
C CYS A 12 -17.32 4.59 -12.34
N ALA A 13 -18.52 5.17 -12.29
CA ALA A 13 -19.75 4.47 -11.86
C ALA A 13 -20.11 3.24 -12.71
N LEU A 14 -19.52 3.11 -13.90
CA LEU A 14 -19.70 1.98 -14.82
C LEU A 14 -18.58 0.93 -14.71
N SER A 15 -17.59 1.13 -13.84
CA SER A 15 -16.58 0.11 -13.56
C SER A 15 -17.19 -1.07 -12.81
N GLU A 16 -16.66 -2.25 -13.08
CA GLU A 16 -17.06 -3.49 -12.43
C GLU A 16 -15.79 -4.15 -11.89
N LEU A 17 -15.76 -4.43 -10.58
CA LEU A 17 -14.60 -4.99 -9.89
C LEU A 17 -14.21 -6.34 -10.48
N GLY A 18 -12.94 -6.48 -10.89
CA GLY A 18 -12.39 -7.69 -11.49
C GLY A 18 -12.80 -7.92 -12.94
N ALA A 19 -13.37 -6.92 -13.62
CA ALA A 19 -13.86 -7.07 -14.98
C ALA A 19 -13.40 -5.97 -15.92
N THR A 20 -13.24 -6.33 -17.20
CA THR A 20 -13.18 -5.36 -18.29
C THR A 20 -14.51 -5.37 -19.03
N VAL A 21 -15.24 -4.27 -18.96
CA VAL A 21 -16.56 -4.12 -19.57
C VAL A 21 -16.53 -3.11 -20.71
N THR A 22 -17.44 -3.27 -21.67
CA THR A 22 -17.59 -2.30 -22.75
C THR A 22 -18.95 -1.63 -22.60
N LYS A 23 -18.97 -0.31 -22.42
CA LYS A 23 -20.20 0.49 -22.35
C LYS A 23 -20.08 1.64 -23.35
N HIS A 24 -21.09 1.83 -24.19
CA HIS A 24 -21.11 2.87 -25.21
C HIS A 24 -19.87 2.87 -26.13
N GLY A 25 -19.33 1.69 -26.43
CA GLY A 25 -18.12 1.53 -27.25
C GLY A 25 -16.79 1.84 -26.55
N VAL A 26 -16.81 2.14 -25.24
CA VAL A 26 -15.61 2.38 -24.43
C VAL A 26 -15.31 1.17 -23.56
N HIS A 27 -14.07 0.67 -23.61
CA HIS A 27 -13.60 -0.33 -22.66
C HIS A 27 -13.28 0.30 -21.30
N ILE A 28 -13.80 -0.29 -20.24
CA ILE A 28 -13.65 0.13 -18.85
C ILE A 28 -13.04 -1.04 -18.09
N ILE A 29 -11.81 -0.87 -17.61
CA ILE A 29 -11.01 -1.87 -16.91
C ILE A 29 -11.11 -1.59 -15.42
N GLY A 30 -11.71 -2.53 -14.68
CA GLY A 30 -11.82 -2.52 -13.23
C GLY A 30 -10.97 -3.61 -12.58
N GLU A 31 -9.74 -3.82 -13.05
CA GLU A 31 -8.83 -4.81 -12.48
C GLU A 31 -8.33 -4.35 -11.09
N PRO A 32 -8.56 -5.12 -10.01
CA PRO A 32 -8.03 -4.80 -8.68
C PRO A 32 -6.54 -5.10 -8.61
N ASN A 33 -5.86 -4.61 -7.57
CA ASN A 33 -4.48 -4.98 -7.26
C ASN A 33 -3.54 -4.93 -8.49
N LEU A 34 -3.54 -3.81 -9.22
CA LEU A 34 -2.74 -3.65 -10.44
C LEU A 34 -1.25 -3.93 -10.23
N ALA A 35 -0.72 -3.71 -9.03
CA ALA A 35 0.66 -4.04 -8.67
C ALA A 35 0.97 -5.54 -8.87
N ALA A 36 0.00 -6.44 -8.64
CA ALA A 36 0.17 -7.86 -8.87
C ALA A 36 0.34 -8.24 -10.35
N THR A 37 -0.02 -7.35 -11.29
CA THR A 37 0.18 -7.57 -12.74
C THR A 37 1.63 -7.34 -13.19
N VAL A 38 2.45 -6.68 -12.35
CA VAL A 38 3.89 -6.45 -12.55
C VAL A 38 4.69 -6.95 -11.33
N PRO A 39 4.53 -8.24 -10.96
CA PRO A 39 4.88 -8.74 -9.63
C PRO A 39 6.38 -8.65 -9.33
N THR A 40 7.25 -8.83 -10.32
CA THR A 40 8.70 -8.73 -10.14
C THR A 40 9.12 -7.33 -9.71
N ASP A 41 8.69 -6.30 -10.45
CA ASP A 41 9.05 -4.92 -10.17
C ASP A 41 8.38 -4.40 -8.91
N SER A 42 7.08 -4.71 -8.72
CA SER A 42 6.37 -4.35 -7.48
C SER A 42 7.02 -4.97 -6.25
N SER A 43 7.45 -6.23 -6.31
CA SER A 43 8.16 -6.89 -5.21
C SER A 43 9.50 -6.22 -4.92
N ALA A 44 10.27 -5.89 -5.96
CA ALA A 44 11.57 -5.23 -5.80
C ALA A 44 11.44 -3.84 -5.16
N LEU A 45 10.47 -3.03 -5.61
CA LEU A 45 10.20 -1.71 -5.05
C LEU A 45 9.68 -1.78 -3.61
N TYR A 46 8.77 -2.71 -3.32
CA TYR A 46 8.27 -2.90 -1.96
C TYR A 46 9.38 -3.36 -1.00
N ALA A 47 10.23 -4.31 -1.41
CA ALA A 47 11.38 -4.76 -0.62
C ALA A 47 12.36 -3.62 -0.33
N ARG A 48 12.56 -2.70 -1.28
CA ARG A 48 13.36 -1.49 -1.05
C ARG A 48 12.74 -0.59 0.03
N ASN A 49 11.44 -0.32 -0.05
CA ASN A 49 10.74 0.48 0.95
C ASN A 49 10.83 -0.13 2.35
N VAL A 50 10.64 -1.47 2.46
CA VAL A 50 10.77 -2.19 3.73
C VAL A 50 12.20 -2.09 4.26
N LEU A 51 13.21 -2.31 3.42
CA LEU A 51 14.61 -2.21 3.82
C LEU A 51 14.97 -0.80 4.29
N ASP A 52 14.50 0.23 3.60
CA ASP A 52 14.76 1.61 3.97
C ASP A 52 14.07 1.99 5.28
N PHE A 53 12.85 1.50 5.52
CA PHE A 53 12.19 1.65 6.82
C PHE A 53 12.91 0.89 7.94
N LEU A 54 13.40 -0.32 7.68
CA LEU A 54 14.12 -1.13 8.67
C LEU A 54 15.37 -0.42 9.20
N LYS A 55 16.03 0.42 8.39
CA LYS A 55 17.18 1.23 8.83
C LYS A 55 16.82 2.25 9.93
N LEU A 56 15.54 2.65 10.04
CA LEU A 56 15.07 3.54 11.10
C LEU A 56 14.81 2.80 12.41
N VAL A 57 14.49 1.50 12.33
CA VAL A 57 14.07 0.68 13.48
C VAL A 57 15.08 -0.42 13.85
N THR A 58 16.30 -0.33 13.33
CA THR A 58 17.39 -1.27 13.61
C THR A 58 18.67 -0.50 13.92
N ASP A 59 19.35 -0.86 15.01
CA ASP A 59 20.66 -0.28 15.32
C ASP A 59 21.78 -0.88 14.44
N LYS A 60 23.02 -0.42 14.66
CA LYS A 60 24.19 -0.88 13.90
C LYS A 60 24.55 -2.35 14.15
N ASP A 61 24.13 -2.89 15.29
CA ASP A 61 24.38 -4.27 15.69
C ASP A 61 23.27 -5.22 15.23
N GLY A 62 22.23 -4.69 14.56
CA GLY A 62 21.11 -5.46 14.05
C GLY A 62 19.96 -5.65 15.04
N ASN A 63 19.98 -4.98 16.20
CA ASN A 63 18.91 -5.08 17.18
C ASN A 63 17.76 -4.17 16.80
N PHE A 64 16.54 -4.66 17.04
CA PHE A 64 15.33 -3.85 16.89
C PHE A 64 15.31 -2.72 17.92
N VAL A 65 15.09 -1.51 17.44
CA VAL A 65 14.89 -0.31 18.24
C VAL A 65 13.64 0.41 17.77
N LEU A 66 12.90 1.02 18.70
CA LEU A 66 11.70 1.80 18.38
C LEU A 66 11.93 3.26 18.78
N PRO A 67 12.56 4.07 17.92
CA PRO A 67 12.75 5.49 18.19
C PRO A 67 11.41 6.21 18.08
N ALA A 68 10.81 6.53 19.22
CA ALA A 68 9.50 7.21 19.29
C ALA A 68 9.57 8.70 18.91
N ASP A 69 10.78 9.24 18.78
CA ASP A 69 11.12 10.58 18.35
C ASP A 69 11.39 10.71 16.84
N ASP A 70 11.46 9.60 16.10
CA ASP A 70 11.51 9.62 14.64
C ASP A 70 10.09 9.80 14.06
N ASP A 71 9.90 10.88 13.31
CA ASP A 71 8.59 11.27 12.76
C ASP A 71 7.98 10.19 11.85
N ILE A 72 8.82 9.46 11.10
CA ILE A 72 8.36 8.41 10.18
C ILE A 72 7.91 7.19 10.99
N VAL A 73 8.71 6.77 11.97
CA VAL A 73 8.36 5.66 12.87
C VAL A 73 7.10 5.98 13.65
N ALA A 74 6.98 7.18 14.22
CA ALA A 74 5.80 7.62 14.95
C ALA A 74 4.54 7.64 14.08
N ALA A 75 4.63 8.12 12.83
CA ALA A 75 3.50 8.15 11.90
C ALA A 75 3.02 6.76 11.47
N CYS A 76 3.95 5.79 11.38
CA CYS A 76 3.66 4.40 11.02
C CYS A 76 3.21 3.54 12.21
N LEU A 77 3.50 3.93 13.45
CA LEU A 77 3.22 3.13 14.64
C LEU A 77 1.72 3.12 15.01
N LEU A 78 1.04 2.01 14.72
CA LEU A 78 -0.38 1.84 15.07
C LEU A 78 -0.59 1.43 16.54
N CYS A 79 0.23 0.52 17.05
CA CYS A 79 0.15 0.01 18.41
C CYS A 79 1.51 -0.39 18.97
N THR A 80 1.67 -0.34 20.30
CA THR A 80 2.81 -0.91 21.02
C THR A 80 2.41 -1.27 22.44
N ASN A 81 2.97 -2.35 22.99
CA ASN A 81 2.69 -2.83 24.35
C ASN A 81 1.19 -3.03 24.66
N GLY A 82 0.41 -3.50 23.69
CA GLY A 82 -1.03 -3.71 23.84
C GLY A 82 -1.88 -2.44 23.80
N GLU A 83 -1.27 -1.27 23.58
CA GLU A 83 -1.97 0.00 23.46
C GLU A 83 -2.02 0.49 22.01
N ILE A 84 -3.18 0.99 21.62
CA ILE A 84 -3.34 1.72 20.34
C ILE A 84 -2.71 3.11 20.49
N LYS A 85 -1.75 3.43 19.61
CA LYS A 85 -1.09 4.74 19.58
C LYS A 85 -1.77 5.69 18.58
N ARG A 86 -2.29 5.16 17.48
CA ARG A 86 -3.05 5.94 16.50
C ARG A 86 -4.55 5.88 16.80
N LYS A 87 -5.12 6.99 17.25
CA LYS A 87 -6.57 7.18 17.32
C LYS A 87 -7.00 7.93 16.06
N ASN A 88 -7.80 7.29 15.22
CA ASN A 88 -8.38 7.89 14.02
C ASN A 88 -9.30 9.05 14.38
#